data_AF-A0A8A1MLJ1-F1
#
_entry.id   AF-A0A8A1MLJ1-F1
#
_cell.length_a   1.000
_cell.length_b   1.000
_cell.length_c   1.000
_cell.angle_alpha   90.00
_cell.angle_beta   90.00
_cell.angle_gamma   90.00
#
_symmetry.space_group_name_H-M   'P 1'
#
loop_
_entity.id
_entity.type
_entity.pdbx_description
1 polymer ?
#
loop_
_entity_poly.entity_id
_entity_poly.type
_entity_poly.pdbx_seq_one_letter_code
_entity_poly.pdbx_strand_id
1 'polypeptide(L)'
;MRLKQDEANRQQCSGMYSRKAWGGERDPFILAVIEKGELKNQEADHLVSVVIFEWKDENLIGRYPEGDKEKVQKEPICDQENIAAKLCTQEELGSFILAENATKISKSPIISTAINLKDPKPINYPIAKTGFYCVSTYAFSGDDYEGVVTFSNSYGELPAPQIPKLPFYGALTIVYAVIGIFWAFLYVQNRHDILPVQNYITAIIVFLIVEQLMTWGFYDYQNRHGANAIAKVLMVIVAVLNAGRNSFSFFLLLIVCMGYGVVKPSLGRTMVYVRFLAIGHFFFGVIYAVASLSITP
;
A
#
# COMPACT_ATOMS: atom_id res chain seq x y z
N MET A 1 -12.47 -0.46 -3.87
CA MET A 1 -11.93 0.39 -4.95
C MET A 1 -12.95 0.45 -6.07
N ARG A 2 -13.07 1.58 -6.79
CA ARG A 2 -14.04 1.72 -7.88
C ARG A 2 -13.44 1.22 -9.19
N LEU A 3 -14.27 0.59 -10.01
CA LEU A 3 -14.00 0.27 -11.41
C LEU A 3 -14.90 1.14 -12.29
N LYS A 4 -14.30 1.72 -13.33
CA LYS A 4 -14.99 2.50 -14.36
C LYS A 4 -14.22 2.38 -15.67
N GLN A 5 -14.80 2.84 -16.77
CA GLN A 5 -14.16 2.79 -18.08
C GLN A 5 -12.98 3.76 -18.25
N ASP A 6 -12.80 4.73 -17.36
CA ASP A 6 -11.69 5.68 -17.46
C ASP A 6 -10.33 5.05 -17.18
N GLU A 7 -9.26 5.67 -17.71
CA GLU A 7 -7.91 5.13 -17.64
C GLU A 7 -7.40 4.89 -16.21
N ALA A 8 -7.81 5.72 -15.25
CA ALA A 8 -7.36 5.61 -13.87
C ALA A 8 -8.10 4.50 -13.09
N ASN A 9 -9.31 4.12 -13.51
CA ASN A 9 -10.16 3.18 -12.78
C ASN A 9 -10.48 1.89 -13.52
N ARG A 10 -10.11 1.75 -14.80
CA ARG A 10 -10.30 0.51 -15.58
C ARG A 10 -9.55 -0.69 -15.01
N GLN A 11 -8.50 -0.44 -14.23
CA GLN A 11 -7.72 -1.48 -13.59
C GLN A 11 -7.44 -1.11 -12.13
N GLN A 12 -7.70 -2.06 -11.22
CA GLN A 12 -7.37 -1.94 -9.82
C GLN A 12 -6.49 -3.11 -9.41
N CYS A 13 -5.36 -2.81 -8.77
CA CYS A 13 -4.41 -3.83 -8.33
C CYS A 13 -4.11 -3.69 -6.84
N SER A 14 -3.89 -4.83 -6.18
CA SER A 14 -3.47 -4.84 -4.79
C SER A 14 -2.60 -6.06 -4.47
N GLY A 15 -1.65 -5.85 -3.56
CA GLY A 15 -0.91 -6.95 -2.96
C GLY A 15 -1.83 -7.73 -2.03
N MET A 16 -1.74 -9.05 -2.06
CA MET A 16 -2.51 -9.92 -1.18
C MET A 16 -1.62 -11.04 -0.64
N TYR A 17 -1.77 -11.34 0.64
CA TYR A 17 -1.16 -12.52 1.24
C TYR A 17 -2.14 -13.69 1.22
N SER A 18 -1.63 -14.89 0.95
CA SER A 18 -2.41 -16.09 1.25
C SER A 18 -2.50 -16.29 2.76
N ARG A 19 -3.57 -16.97 3.21
CA ARG A 19 -3.75 -17.30 4.62
C ARG A 19 -2.56 -18.07 5.21
N LYS A 20 -1.94 -18.96 4.42
CA LYS A 20 -0.76 -19.72 4.86
C LYS A 20 0.46 -18.82 5.11
N ALA A 21 0.60 -17.71 4.38
CA ALA A 21 1.78 -16.85 4.47
C ALA A 21 1.72 -15.88 5.65
N TRP A 22 0.54 -15.35 5.98
CA TRP A 22 0.40 -14.33 7.04
C TRP A 22 -0.49 -14.76 8.22
N GLY A 23 -1.33 -15.76 8.02
CA GLY A 23 -2.34 -16.17 9.00
C GLY A 23 -3.57 -15.26 9.01
N GLY A 24 -4.55 -15.65 9.81
CA GLY A 24 -5.81 -14.91 9.98
C GLY A 24 -7.04 -15.81 10.07
N GLU A 25 -8.16 -15.21 10.44
CA GLU A 25 -9.41 -15.92 10.73
C GLU A 25 -10.16 -16.38 9.48
N ARG A 26 -10.03 -15.64 8.37
CA ARG A 26 -10.77 -15.86 7.12
C ARG A 26 -9.84 -16.08 5.93
N ASP A 27 -10.31 -16.81 4.94
CA ASP A 27 -9.58 -16.99 3.68
C ASP A 27 -9.62 -15.70 2.85
N PRO A 28 -8.50 -15.26 2.26
CA PRO A 28 -8.45 -14.02 1.50
C PRO A 28 -9.04 -14.22 0.10
N PHE A 29 -9.73 -13.20 -0.40
CA PHE A 29 -10.39 -13.23 -1.70
C PHE A 29 -10.49 -11.84 -2.32
N ILE A 30 -10.66 -11.81 -3.63
CA ILE A 30 -11.04 -10.61 -4.39
C ILE A 30 -12.50 -10.78 -4.81
N LEU A 31 -13.33 -9.80 -4.45
CA LEU A 31 -14.70 -9.73 -4.90
C LEU A 31 -14.82 -8.58 -5.89
N ALA A 32 -15.13 -8.89 -7.14
CA ALA A 32 -15.44 -7.90 -8.17
C ALA A 32 -16.94 -7.93 -8.46
N VAL A 33 -17.58 -6.78 -8.32
CA VAL A 33 -19.00 -6.59 -8.62
C VAL A 33 -19.10 -5.47 -9.64
N ILE A 34 -19.71 -5.76 -10.78
CA ILE A 34 -20.06 -4.72 -11.76
C ILE A 34 -21.51 -4.35 -11.51
N GLU A 35 -21.77 -3.06 -11.37
CA GLU A 35 -23.09 -2.51 -11.15
C GLU A 35 -23.69 -2.08 -12.50
N LYS A 36 -25.02 -2.09 -12.55
CA LYS A 36 -25.76 -1.67 -13.73
C LYS A 36 -25.62 -0.16 -13.92
N GLY A 37 -24.97 0.25 -15.01
CA GLY A 37 -24.96 1.64 -15.47
C GLY A 37 -26.20 2.03 -16.29
N GLU A 38 -26.19 3.23 -16.85
CA GLU A 38 -27.22 3.68 -17.80
C GLU A 38 -27.06 2.93 -19.13
N LEU A 39 -27.98 2.00 -19.39
CA LEU A 39 -28.00 1.24 -20.64
C LEU A 39 -28.53 2.13 -21.77
N LYS A 40 -27.71 2.38 -22.80
CA LYS A 40 -28.08 3.26 -23.91
C LYS A 40 -29.21 2.68 -24.77
N ASN A 41 -29.34 1.35 -24.84
CA ASN A 41 -30.34 0.65 -25.65
C ASN A 41 -30.75 -0.70 -25.05
N GLN A 42 -31.98 -0.82 -24.52
CA GLN A 42 -32.45 -2.01 -23.78
C GLN A 42 -32.43 -3.35 -24.57
N GLU A 43 -32.46 -3.30 -25.90
CA GLU A 43 -32.52 -4.50 -26.75
C GLU A 43 -31.14 -5.07 -27.10
N ALA A 44 -30.08 -4.26 -27.02
CA ALA A 44 -28.72 -4.69 -27.34
C ALA A 44 -28.08 -5.55 -26.23
N ASP A 45 -27.02 -6.27 -26.57
CA ASP A 45 -26.15 -6.91 -25.59
C ASP A 45 -25.23 -5.87 -24.95
N HIS A 46 -25.18 -5.88 -23.61
CA HIS A 46 -24.41 -4.93 -22.81
C HIS A 46 -23.33 -5.68 -22.05
N LEU A 47 -22.20 -5.90 -22.71
CA LEU A 47 -21.11 -6.72 -22.19
C LEU A 47 -20.00 -5.83 -21.64
N VAL A 48 -19.49 -6.22 -20.47
CA VAL A 48 -18.26 -5.70 -19.88
C VAL A 48 -17.30 -6.86 -19.74
N SER A 49 -16.16 -6.77 -20.41
CA SER A 49 -15.06 -7.73 -20.26
C SER A 49 -14.43 -7.55 -18.89
N VAL A 50 -14.20 -8.63 -18.16
CA VAL A 50 -13.52 -8.62 -16.87
C VAL A 50 -12.42 -9.67 -16.88
N VAL A 51 -11.22 -9.28 -16.46
CA VAL A 51 -10.10 -10.20 -16.20
C VAL A 51 -9.56 -10.02 -14.80
N ILE A 52 -9.34 -11.13 -14.10
CA ILE A 52 -8.68 -11.18 -12.79
C ILE A 52 -7.44 -12.08 -12.92
N PHE A 53 -6.28 -11.54 -12.57
CA PHE A 53 -4.99 -12.20 -12.77
C PHE A 53 -3.96 -11.77 -11.72
N GLU A 54 -2.89 -12.55 -11.59
CA GLU A 54 -1.68 -12.14 -10.85
C GLU A 54 -0.73 -11.40 -11.81
N TRP A 55 -0.13 -10.31 -11.36
CA TRP A 55 0.65 -9.38 -12.20
C TRP A 55 1.78 -10.03 -12.99
N LYS A 56 2.41 -11.10 -12.47
CA LYS A 56 3.46 -11.83 -13.22
C LYS A 56 2.91 -12.57 -14.44
N ASP A 57 1.60 -12.80 -14.49
CA ASP A 57 0.88 -13.43 -15.59
C ASP A 57 0.28 -12.40 -16.56
N GLU A 58 0.58 -11.10 -16.42
CA GLU A 58 0.14 -10.05 -17.35
C GLU A 58 0.52 -10.39 -18.81
N ASN A 59 1.69 -11.00 -19.00
CA ASN A 59 2.16 -11.43 -20.31
C ASN A 59 1.34 -12.60 -20.90
N LEU A 60 0.49 -13.26 -20.12
CA LEU A 60 -0.43 -14.30 -20.57
C LEU A 60 -1.78 -13.73 -21.03
N ILE A 61 -1.98 -12.42 -20.94
CA ILE A 61 -3.16 -11.74 -21.47
C ILE A 61 -2.85 -11.23 -22.88
N GLY A 62 -3.79 -11.51 -23.79
CA GLY A 62 -3.74 -11.23 -25.21
C GLY A 62 -2.92 -12.22 -26.03
N ARG A 63 -3.14 -12.20 -27.35
CA ARG A 63 -2.35 -12.95 -28.34
C ARG A 63 -1.92 -12.03 -29.48
N TYR A 64 -0.84 -12.39 -30.16
CA TYR A 64 -0.43 -11.70 -31.38
C TYR A 64 -1.22 -12.27 -32.58
N PRO A 65 -1.75 -11.44 -33.48
CA PRO A 65 -2.40 -11.88 -34.71
C PRO A 65 -1.50 -12.77 -35.57
N GLU A 66 -2.09 -13.74 -36.28
CA GLU A 66 -1.35 -14.53 -37.27
C GLU A 66 -0.84 -13.63 -38.40
N GLY A 67 0.46 -13.35 -38.40
CA GLY A 67 1.11 -12.46 -39.38
C GLY A 67 1.97 -11.37 -38.75
N ASP A 68 1.78 -11.06 -37.46
CA ASP A 68 2.63 -10.13 -36.72
C ASP A 68 3.94 -10.82 -36.31
N LYS A 69 4.90 -10.86 -37.25
CA LYS A 69 6.23 -11.42 -37.03
C LYS A 69 7.05 -10.60 -36.03
N GLU A 70 6.75 -9.32 -35.89
CA GLU A 70 7.47 -8.38 -35.03
C GLU A 70 6.91 -8.39 -33.60
N LYS A 71 5.75 -9.02 -33.36
CA LYS A 71 5.09 -9.11 -32.05
C LYS A 71 4.92 -7.74 -31.42
N VAL A 72 4.44 -6.79 -32.22
CA VAL A 72 4.36 -5.37 -31.86
C VAL A 72 3.24 -5.14 -30.85
N GLN A 73 2.06 -5.74 -31.08
CA GLN A 73 0.91 -5.51 -30.23
C GLN A 73 0.07 -6.77 -30.05
N LYS A 74 -0.32 -7.05 -28.82
CA LYS A 74 -1.27 -8.13 -28.52
C LYS A 74 -2.69 -7.62 -28.64
N GLU A 75 -3.56 -8.45 -29.18
CA GLU A 75 -5.00 -8.29 -29.14
C GLU A 75 -5.53 -8.80 -27.79
N PRO A 76 -6.08 -7.93 -26.92
CA PRO A 76 -6.45 -8.30 -25.56
C PRO A 76 -7.91 -8.73 -25.41
N ILE A 77 -8.80 -8.36 -26.33
CA ILE A 77 -10.25 -8.53 -26.22
C ILE A 77 -10.76 -9.41 -27.37
N CYS A 78 -11.63 -10.37 -27.06
CA CYS A 78 -12.28 -11.20 -28.06
C CYS A 78 -13.46 -10.47 -28.69
N ASP A 79 -13.28 -9.97 -29.91
CA ASP A 79 -14.31 -9.39 -30.76
C ASP A 79 -14.52 -10.24 -32.03
N GLN A 80 -15.41 -9.79 -32.92
CA GLN A 80 -15.70 -10.51 -34.15
C GLN A 80 -14.49 -10.61 -35.09
N GLU A 81 -13.61 -9.62 -35.08
CA GLU A 81 -12.39 -9.61 -35.90
C GLU A 81 -11.39 -10.65 -35.39
N ASN A 82 -11.21 -10.72 -34.07
CA ASN A 82 -10.33 -11.68 -33.41
C ASN A 82 -10.85 -13.12 -33.46
N ILE A 83 -12.17 -13.33 -33.54
CA ILE A 83 -12.78 -14.64 -33.84
C ILE A 83 -12.47 -15.05 -35.28
N ALA A 84 -12.63 -14.14 -36.25
CA ALA A 84 -12.30 -14.41 -37.65
C ALA A 84 -10.79 -14.70 -37.84
N ALA A 85 -9.95 -14.05 -37.04
CA ALA A 85 -8.51 -14.30 -36.95
C ALA A 85 -8.13 -15.54 -36.11
N LYS A 86 -9.11 -16.29 -35.60
CA LYS A 86 -8.94 -17.53 -34.81
C LYS A 86 -8.14 -17.35 -33.51
N LEU A 87 -8.12 -16.13 -32.94
CA LEU A 87 -7.45 -15.87 -31.67
C LEU A 87 -8.30 -16.28 -30.47
N CYS A 88 -9.62 -16.33 -30.63
CA CYS A 88 -10.59 -16.76 -29.62
C CYS A 88 -11.82 -17.41 -30.30
N THR A 89 -12.72 -17.98 -29.50
CA THR A 89 -13.94 -18.64 -29.99
C THR A 89 -15.18 -17.77 -29.81
N GLN A 90 -16.30 -18.17 -30.43
CA GLN A 90 -17.58 -17.45 -30.31
C GLN A 90 -18.10 -17.41 -28.87
N GLU A 91 -17.82 -18.45 -28.09
CA GLU A 91 -18.19 -18.55 -26.67
C GLU A 91 -17.40 -17.58 -25.78
N GLU A 92 -16.23 -17.13 -26.26
CA GLU A 92 -15.34 -16.20 -25.56
C GLU A 92 -15.61 -14.74 -25.95
N LEU A 93 -16.61 -14.47 -26.82
CA LEU A 93 -16.94 -13.13 -27.28
C LEU A 93 -17.15 -12.16 -26.10
N GLY A 94 -16.47 -11.02 -26.15
CA GLY A 94 -16.51 -10.00 -25.12
C GLY A 94 -15.68 -10.31 -23.87
N SER A 95 -14.90 -11.40 -23.84
CA SER A 95 -13.93 -11.69 -22.77
C SER A 95 -12.52 -11.26 -23.17
N PHE A 96 -11.57 -11.28 -22.22
CA PHE A 96 -10.16 -11.08 -22.53
C PHE A 96 -9.56 -12.35 -23.16
N ILE A 97 -8.78 -12.16 -24.22
CA ILE A 97 -8.03 -13.24 -24.87
C ILE A 97 -6.90 -13.66 -23.93
N LEU A 98 -6.71 -14.96 -23.73
CA LEU A 98 -5.60 -15.52 -22.96
C LEU A 98 -4.62 -16.22 -23.88
N ALA A 99 -3.32 -16.15 -23.58
CA ALA A 99 -2.29 -16.91 -24.28
C ALA A 99 -2.58 -18.42 -24.29
N GLU A 100 -2.07 -19.12 -25.30
CA GLU A 100 -2.19 -20.57 -25.35
C GLU A 100 -1.56 -21.22 -24.10
N ASN A 101 -2.28 -22.16 -23.49
CA ASN A 101 -1.88 -22.81 -22.23
C ASN A 101 -1.73 -21.86 -21.02
N ALA A 102 -2.28 -20.63 -21.05
CA ALA A 102 -2.22 -19.71 -19.92
C ALA A 102 -2.64 -20.34 -18.59
N THR A 103 -3.71 -21.15 -18.60
CA THR A 103 -4.22 -21.88 -17.42
C THR A 103 -3.28 -22.97 -16.89
N LYS A 104 -2.38 -23.51 -17.72
CA LYS A 104 -1.35 -24.48 -17.31
C LYS A 104 -0.07 -23.81 -16.81
N ILE A 105 0.29 -22.67 -17.41
CA ILE A 105 1.51 -21.92 -17.08
C ILE A 105 1.32 -21.15 -15.77
N SER A 106 0.16 -20.50 -15.64
CA SER A 106 -0.10 -19.67 -14.48
C SER A 106 -0.23 -20.51 -13.21
N LYS A 107 0.37 -19.99 -12.14
CA LYS A 107 0.34 -20.60 -10.81
C LYS A 107 -0.92 -20.24 -10.03
N SER A 108 -1.67 -19.26 -10.50
CA SER A 108 -2.90 -18.72 -9.93
C SER A 108 -3.97 -18.73 -11.02
N PRO A 109 -5.24 -19.07 -10.75
CA PRO A 109 -6.25 -19.08 -11.81
C PRO A 109 -6.32 -17.71 -12.53
N ILE A 110 -6.47 -17.69 -13.85
CA ILE A 110 -6.81 -16.46 -14.56
C ILE A 110 -8.30 -16.55 -14.88
N ILE A 111 -9.08 -15.58 -14.41
CA ILE A 111 -10.50 -15.48 -14.76
C ILE A 111 -10.61 -14.48 -15.90
N SER A 112 -11.17 -14.89 -17.03
CA SER A 112 -11.56 -14.03 -18.13
C SER A 112 -13.02 -14.30 -18.49
N THR A 113 -13.86 -13.28 -18.46
CA THR A 113 -15.30 -13.45 -18.75
C THR A 113 -15.93 -12.15 -19.24
N ALA A 114 -17.05 -12.27 -19.96
CA ALA A 114 -17.91 -11.17 -20.34
C ALA A 114 -19.12 -11.12 -19.40
N ILE A 115 -19.31 -10.03 -18.66
CA ILE A 115 -20.46 -9.83 -17.79
C ILE A 115 -21.54 -9.08 -18.56
N ASN A 116 -22.76 -9.61 -18.57
CA ASN A 116 -23.92 -8.90 -19.09
C ASN A 116 -24.48 -7.94 -18.02
N LEU A 117 -24.53 -6.64 -18.32
CA LEU A 117 -25.03 -5.60 -17.42
C LEU A 117 -26.52 -5.72 -17.07
N LYS A 118 -27.30 -6.55 -17.80
CA LYS A 118 -28.70 -6.84 -17.47
C LYS A 118 -28.83 -7.74 -16.23
N ASP A 119 -27.88 -8.65 -16.01
CA ASP A 119 -27.79 -9.56 -14.87
C ASP A 119 -26.33 -9.72 -14.41
N PRO A 120 -25.74 -8.68 -13.79
CA PRO A 120 -24.33 -8.71 -13.43
C PRO A 120 -24.09 -9.66 -12.26
N LYS A 121 -23.27 -10.69 -12.49
CA LYS A 121 -22.92 -11.69 -11.47
C LYS A 121 -21.62 -11.28 -10.75
N PRO A 122 -21.58 -11.35 -9.40
CA PRO A 122 -20.36 -11.09 -8.66
C PRO A 122 -19.32 -12.18 -8.94
N ILE A 123 -18.06 -11.78 -9.14
CA ILE A 123 -16.94 -12.69 -9.32
C ILE A 123 -16.17 -12.78 -8.00
N ASN A 124 -16.13 -13.98 -7.43
CA ASN A 124 -15.32 -14.28 -6.26
C ASN A 124 -14.05 -15.03 -6.67
N TYR A 125 -12.90 -14.43 -6.41
CA TYR A 125 -11.59 -14.97 -6.75
C TYR A 125 -10.82 -15.34 -5.47
N PRO A 126 -10.52 -16.63 -5.23
CA PRO A 126 -9.82 -17.06 -4.02
C PRO A 126 -8.30 -16.81 -4.09
N ILE A 127 -7.69 -16.37 -2.99
CA ILE A 127 -6.25 -16.11 -2.90
C ILE A 127 -5.53 -17.31 -2.27
N ALA A 128 -5.13 -18.26 -3.11
CA ALA A 128 -4.35 -19.42 -2.69
C ALA A 128 -2.86 -19.09 -2.44
N LYS A 129 -2.31 -18.10 -3.18
CA LYS A 129 -0.89 -17.72 -3.14
C LYS A 129 -0.72 -16.23 -2.92
N THR A 130 0.29 -15.86 -2.13
CA THR A 130 0.70 -14.46 -1.98
C THR A 130 1.21 -13.92 -3.32
N GLY A 131 0.75 -12.73 -3.70
CA GLY A 131 1.07 -12.13 -4.99
C GLY A 131 0.51 -10.71 -5.10
N PHE A 132 0.72 -10.10 -6.26
CA PHE A 132 0.12 -8.82 -6.62
C PHE A 132 -0.97 -9.09 -7.67
N TYR A 133 -2.21 -8.82 -7.34
CA TYR A 133 -3.35 -9.21 -8.18
C TYR A 133 -4.03 -7.98 -8.75
N CYS A 134 -4.52 -8.11 -9.98
CA CYS A 134 -5.19 -7.04 -10.70
C CYS A 134 -6.56 -7.52 -11.20
N VAL A 135 -7.53 -6.61 -11.15
CA VAL A 135 -8.81 -6.72 -11.82
C VAL A 135 -8.85 -5.64 -12.88
N SER A 136 -9.05 -6.02 -14.14
CA SER A 136 -9.15 -5.10 -15.27
C SER A 136 -10.47 -5.29 -16.00
N THR A 137 -11.05 -4.19 -16.44
CA THR A 137 -12.36 -4.17 -17.08
C THR A 137 -12.36 -3.34 -18.36
N TYR A 138 -13.19 -3.75 -19.32
CA TYR A 138 -13.35 -3.06 -20.60
C TYR A 138 -14.82 -3.05 -21.04
N ALA A 139 -15.35 -1.88 -21.36
CA ALA A 139 -16.70 -1.71 -21.90
C ALA A 139 -16.77 -2.23 -23.35
N PHE A 140 -16.94 -3.54 -23.53
CA PHE A 140 -17.03 -4.17 -24.86
C PHE A 140 -18.16 -3.57 -25.70
N SER A 141 -19.35 -3.37 -25.12
CA SER A 141 -20.49 -2.75 -25.81
C SER A 141 -20.46 -1.21 -25.85
N GLY A 142 -19.46 -0.58 -25.22
CA GLY A 142 -19.36 0.89 -25.15
C GLY A 142 -20.38 1.58 -24.20
N ASP A 143 -21.03 0.81 -23.34
CA ASP A 143 -21.87 1.30 -22.25
C ASP A 143 -21.02 1.73 -21.05
N ASP A 144 -21.45 2.79 -20.37
CA ASP A 144 -20.84 3.18 -19.10
C ASP A 144 -21.23 2.18 -18.01
N TYR A 145 -20.25 1.77 -17.21
CA TYR A 145 -20.45 0.91 -16.05
C TYR A 145 -19.75 1.50 -14.83
N GLU A 146 -20.31 1.19 -13.67
CA GLU A 146 -19.61 1.34 -12.40
C GLU A 146 -19.40 -0.04 -11.82
N GLY A 147 -18.32 -0.24 -11.07
CA GLY A 147 -18.07 -1.47 -10.36
C GLY A 147 -17.30 -1.22 -9.09
N VAL A 148 -17.29 -2.21 -8.21
CA VAL A 148 -16.53 -2.20 -6.97
C VAL A 148 -15.71 -3.47 -6.87
N VAL A 149 -14.42 -3.28 -6.63
CA VAL A 149 -13.50 -4.37 -6.27
C VAL A 149 -13.13 -4.25 -4.81
N THR A 150 -13.28 -5.34 -4.10
CA THR A 150 -12.89 -5.48 -2.70
C THR A 150 -11.80 -6.53 -2.58
N PHE A 151 -10.62 -6.11 -2.13
CA PHE A 151 -9.50 -6.98 -1.81
C PHE A 151 -9.58 -7.31 -0.32
N SER A 152 -10.08 -8.50 0.02
CA SER A 152 -10.25 -8.92 1.42
C SER A 152 -9.05 -9.75 1.88
N ASN A 153 -8.30 -9.24 2.85
CA ASN A 153 -7.15 -9.92 3.44
C ASN A 153 -7.54 -10.71 4.69
N SER A 154 -6.76 -11.74 5.03
CA SER A 154 -6.99 -12.56 6.23
C SER A 154 -6.73 -11.84 7.56
N TYR A 155 -5.95 -10.77 7.53
CA TYR A 155 -5.36 -10.13 8.72
C TYR A 155 -5.94 -8.76 9.07
N GLY A 156 -6.93 -8.26 8.33
CA GLY A 156 -7.58 -6.97 8.56
C GLY A 156 -7.56 -6.04 7.33
N GLU A 157 -7.72 -4.75 7.59
CA GLU A 157 -7.94 -3.70 6.59
C GLU A 157 -6.65 -3.02 6.10
N LEU A 158 -5.47 -3.36 6.65
CA LEU A 158 -4.22 -2.79 6.15
C LEU A 158 -3.90 -3.28 4.73
N PRO A 159 -3.34 -2.42 3.87
CA PRO A 159 -2.75 -2.87 2.61
C PRO A 159 -1.60 -3.86 2.86
N ALA A 160 -1.45 -4.87 1.99
CA ALA A 160 -0.41 -5.89 2.14
C ALA A 160 1.01 -5.34 2.31
N PRO A 161 1.47 -4.30 1.59
CA PRO A 161 2.81 -3.76 1.81
C PRO A 161 3.03 -3.15 3.22
N GLN A 162 1.95 -2.86 3.96
CA GLN A 162 2.01 -2.22 5.26
C GLN A 162 1.91 -3.21 6.42
N ILE A 163 1.31 -4.39 6.24
CA ILE A 163 1.14 -5.33 7.35
C ILE A 163 2.47 -5.78 8.01
N PRO A 164 3.60 -5.95 7.30
CA PRO A 164 4.87 -6.29 7.96
C PRO A 164 5.42 -5.19 8.87
N LYS A 165 4.95 -3.95 8.72
CA LYS A 165 5.34 -2.84 9.59
C LYS A 165 4.81 -3.00 11.02
N LEU A 166 3.68 -3.68 11.19
CA LEU A 166 3.07 -3.89 12.50
C LEU A 166 3.99 -4.70 13.44
N PRO A 167 4.42 -5.94 13.13
CA PRO A 167 5.36 -6.65 13.99
C PRO A 167 6.73 -5.94 14.07
N PHE A 168 7.17 -5.28 13.01
CA PHE A 168 8.42 -4.52 13.00
C PHE A 168 8.44 -3.39 14.04
N TYR A 169 7.45 -2.50 14.01
CA TYR A 169 7.38 -1.37 14.96
C TYR A 169 7.05 -1.83 16.38
N GLY A 170 6.29 -2.91 16.55
CA GLY A 170 6.08 -3.54 17.85
C GLY A 170 7.39 -4.06 18.46
N ALA A 171 8.18 -4.81 17.69
CA ALA A 171 9.49 -5.29 18.12
C ALA A 171 10.46 -4.14 18.41
N LEU A 172 10.49 -3.12 17.55
CA LEU A 172 11.34 -1.95 17.73
C LEU A 172 11.00 -1.16 19.00
N THR A 173 9.71 -1.07 19.35
CA THR A 173 9.25 -0.48 20.61
C THR A 173 9.82 -1.24 21.82
N ILE A 174 9.78 -2.58 21.79
CA ILE A 174 10.35 -3.42 22.85
C ILE A 174 11.87 -3.22 22.96
N VAL A 175 12.58 -3.23 21.84
CA VAL A 175 14.04 -3.00 21.80
C VAL A 175 14.39 -1.66 22.44
N TYR A 176 13.72 -0.57 22.04
CA TYR A 176 13.97 0.74 22.65
C TYR A 176 13.56 0.80 24.12
N ALA A 177 12.51 0.10 24.54
CA ALA A 177 12.14 0.02 25.94
C ALA A 177 13.21 -0.68 26.79
N VAL A 178 13.79 -1.78 26.30
CA VAL A 178 14.90 -2.48 26.97
C VAL A 178 16.15 -1.59 27.05
N ILE A 179 16.50 -0.92 25.95
CA ILE A 179 17.59 0.07 25.93
C ILE A 179 17.31 1.18 26.94
N GLY A 180 16.07 1.69 27.01
CA GLY A 180 15.67 2.74 27.94
C GLY A 180 15.76 2.32 29.41
N ILE A 181 15.34 1.09 29.74
CA ILE A 181 15.48 0.54 31.10
C ILE A 181 16.95 0.41 31.48
N PHE A 182 17.77 -0.16 30.60
CA PHE A 182 19.21 -0.30 30.82
C PHE A 182 19.90 1.06 30.97
N TRP A 183 19.57 2.02 30.10
CA TRP A 183 20.06 3.39 30.17
C TRP A 183 19.64 4.08 31.47
N ALA A 184 18.37 3.95 31.87
CA ALA A 184 17.87 4.53 33.11
C ALA A 184 18.59 3.97 34.35
N PHE A 185 18.86 2.66 34.37
CA PHE A 185 19.66 2.03 35.42
C PHE A 185 21.07 2.64 35.49
N LEU A 186 21.78 2.73 34.37
CA LEU A 186 23.11 3.34 34.31
C LEU A 186 23.10 4.83 34.67
N TYR A 187 22.08 5.56 34.24
CA TYR A 187 21.91 6.98 34.52
C TYR A 187 21.72 7.22 36.02
N VAL A 188 20.94 6.39 36.72
CA VAL A 188 20.78 6.46 38.18
C VAL A 188 22.05 6.06 38.91
N GLN A 189 22.72 4.99 38.47
CA GLN A 189 23.97 4.51 39.08
C GLN A 189 25.09 5.56 39.01
N ASN A 190 25.23 6.24 37.86
CA ASN A 190 26.30 7.21 37.61
C ASN A 190 25.82 8.67 37.73
N ARG A 191 24.76 8.91 38.53
CA ARG A 191 24.10 10.22 38.65
C ARG A 191 25.00 11.40 39.03
N HIS A 192 26.14 11.11 39.63
CA HIS A 192 27.11 12.12 40.08
C HIS A 192 28.00 12.63 38.95
N ASP A 193 28.18 11.86 37.87
CA ASP A 193 29.13 12.15 36.78
C ASP A 193 28.42 12.39 35.43
N ILE A 194 27.15 12.82 35.47
CA ILE A 194 26.34 13.00 34.26
C ILE A 194 26.79 14.25 33.47
N LEU A 195 27.20 14.02 32.23
CA LEU A 195 27.49 15.08 31.28
C LEU A 195 26.19 15.71 30.75
N PRO A 196 26.13 17.03 30.49
CA PRO A 196 24.93 17.69 29.98
C PRO A 196 24.34 17.07 28.70
N VAL A 197 25.18 16.48 27.83
CA VAL A 197 24.73 15.79 26.62
C VAL A 197 23.89 14.55 26.92
N GLN A 198 24.16 13.84 28.02
CA GLN A 198 23.44 12.64 28.41
C GLN A 198 21.97 12.93 28.75
N ASN A 199 21.64 14.14 29.21
CA ASN A 199 20.25 14.55 29.42
C ASN A 199 19.46 14.59 28.10
N TYR A 200 20.09 15.02 27.01
CA TYR A 200 19.48 14.98 25.69
C TYR A 200 19.40 13.55 25.14
N ILE A 201 20.36 12.68 25.48
CA ILE A 201 20.30 11.24 25.16
C ILE A 201 19.13 10.58 25.88
N THR A 202 18.92 10.86 27.17
CA THR A 202 17.76 10.36 27.92
C THR A 202 16.45 10.82 27.28
N ALA A 203 16.37 12.11 26.89
CA ALA A 203 15.19 12.65 26.24
C ALA A 203 14.88 11.98 24.88
N ILE A 204 15.89 11.75 24.02
CA ILE A 204 15.66 11.08 22.73
C ILE A 204 15.27 9.62 22.91
N ILE A 205 15.81 8.90 23.90
CA ILE A 205 15.43 7.51 24.15
C ILE A 205 13.94 7.43 24.53
N VAL A 206 13.49 8.26 25.47
CA VAL A 206 12.06 8.31 25.86
C VAL A 206 11.19 8.69 24.66
N PHE A 207 11.63 9.69 23.88
CA PHE A 207 10.92 10.12 22.68
C PHE A 207 10.79 8.99 21.65
N LEU A 208 11.87 8.22 21.39
CA LEU A 208 11.86 7.09 20.47
C LEU A 208 10.91 5.98 20.94
N ILE A 209 10.89 5.66 22.24
CA ILE A 209 9.94 4.66 22.77
C ILE A 209 8.49 5.09 22.47
N VAL A 210 8.16 6.36 22.76
CA VAL A 210 6.81 6.89 22.52
C VAL A 210 6.49 6.94 21.02
N GLU A 211 7.43 7.38 20.17
CA GLU A 211 7.22 7.44 18.72
C GLU A 211 6.97 6.05 18.12
N GLN A 212 7.76 5.05 18.53
CA GLN A 212 7.59 3.70 18.00
C GLN A 212 6.29 3.07 18.49
N LEU A 213 5.91 3.30 19.75
CA LEU A 213 4.63 2.84 20.30
C LEU A 213 3.44 3.47 19.58
N MET A 214 3.48 4.79 19.34
CA MET A 214 2.42 5.50 18.61
C MET A 214 2.33 5.04 17.15
N THR A 215 3.47 4.78 16.51
CA THR A 215 3.53 4.25 15.14
C THR A 215 2.92 2.85 15.07
N TRP A 216 3.28 1.97 16.01
CA TRP A 216 2.67 0.65 16.12
C TRP A 216 1.15 0.74 16.37
N GLY A 217 0.73 1.58 17.32
CA GLY A 217 -0.67 1.79 17.65
C GLY A 217 -1.49 2.33 16.47
N PHE A 218 -0.91 3.19 15.63
CA PHE A 218 -1.54 3.62 14.38
C PHE A 218 -1.80 2.44 13.44
N TYR A 219 -0.79 1.60 13.16
CA TYR A 219 -0.96 0.46 12.27
C TYR A 219 -1.94 -0.57 12.84
N ASP A 220 -1.87 -0.88 14.14
CA ASP A 220 -2.83 -1.80 14.77
C ASP A 220 -4.26 -1.25 14.73
N TYR A 221 -4.44 0.04 15.04
CA TYR A 221 -5.75 0.69 14.97
C TYR A 221 -6.34 0.68 13.56
N GLN A 222 -5.55 1.08 12.55
CA GLN A 222 -5.97 1.12 11.16
C GLN A 222 -6.29 -0.29 10.62
N ASN A 223 -5.54 -1.31 11.06
CA ASN A 223 -5.79 -2.68 10.64
C ASN A 223 -7.14 -3.22 11.13
N ARG A 224 -7.58 -2.80 12.32
CA ARG A 224 -8.83 -3.27 12.94
C ARG A 224 -10.05 -2.44 12.56
N HIS A 225 -9.87 -1.13 12.37
CA HIS A 225 -10.99 -0.19 12.19
C HIS A 225 -11.03 0.46 10.80
N GLY A 226 -10.08 0.13 9.93
CA GLY A 226 -9.95 0.71 8.60
C GLY A 226 -9.55 2.18 8.60
N ALA A 227 -9.63 2.81 7.42
CA ALA A 227 -9.25 4.20 7.19
C ALA A 227 -10.35 5.18 7.59
N ASN A 228 -10.57 5.34 8.90
CA ASN A 228 -11.53 6.29 9.45
C ASN A 228 -10.89 7.62 9.89
N ALA A 229 -11.69 8.55 10.41
CA ALA A 229 -11.20 9.86 10.88
C ALA A 229 -10.14 9.74 11.99
N ILE A 230 -10.29 8.79 12.92
CA ILE A 230 -9.34 8.57 14.01
C ILE A 230 -8.00 8.06 13.45
N ALA A 231 -8.03 7.13 12.49
CA ALA A 231 -6.83 6.64 11.82
C ALA A 231 -6.07 7.79 11.11
N LYS A 232 -6.79 8.74 10.49
CA LYS A 232 -6.17 9.94 9.88
C LYS A 232 -5.53 10.86 10.93
N VAL A 233 -6.17 11.06 12.08
CA VAL A 233 -5.59 11.85 13.18
C VAL A 233 -4.33 11.17 13.71
N LEU A 234 -4.36 9.86 13.95
CA LEU A 234 -3.19 9.09 14.37
C LEU A 234 -2.06 9.15 13.35
N MET A 235 -2.37 9.08 12.06
CA MET A 235 -1.39 9.25 10.97
C MET A 235 -0.69 10.60 11.04
N VAL A 236 -1.43 11.69 11.26
CA VAL A 236 -0.84 13.04 11.42
C VAL A 236 0.04 13.11 12.66
N ILE A 237 -0.39 12.54 13.79
CA ILE A 237 0.42 12.48 15.01
C ILE A 237 1.74 11.75 14.75
N VAL A 238 1.69 10.57 14.13
CA VAL A 238 2.88 9.78 13.77
C VAL A 238 3.79 10.56 12.81
N ALA A 239 3.22 11.28 11.84
CA ALA A 239 4.00 12.11 10.93
C ALA A 239 4.75 13.24 11.65
N VAL A 240 4.09 13.91 12.61
CA VAL A 240 4.71 14.96 13.44
C VAL A 240 5.80 14.36 14.33
N LEU A 241 5.58 13.20 14.95
CA LEU A 241 6.59 12.52 15.76
C LEU A 241 7.80 12.11 14.90
N ASN A 242 7.58 11.63 13.68
CA ASN A 242 8.67 11.31 12.75
C ASN A 242 9.48 12.56 12.36
N ALA A 243 8.83 13.70 12.08
CA ALA A 243 9.51 14.97 11.86
C ALA A 243 10.29 15.42 13.12
N GLY A 244 9.72 15.18 14.30
CA GLY A 244 10.35 15.39 15.60
C GLY A 244 11.63 14.57 15.75
N ARG A 245 11.59 13.26 15.46
CA ARG A 245 12.74 12.35 15.49
C ARG A 245 13.88 12.88 14.62
N ASN A 246 13.58 13.22 13.37
CA ASN A 246 14.59 13.69 12.42
C ASN A 246 15.24 14.99 12.90
N SER A 247 14.44 15.90 13.44
CA SER A 247 14.91 17.21 13.91
C SER A 247 15.68 17.12 15.22
N PHE A 248 15.28 16.21 16.11
CA PHE A 248 16.00 15.94 17.36
C PHE A 248 17.35 15.28 17.07
N SER A 249 17.40 14.31 16.15
CA SER A 249 18.66 13.69 15.71
C SER A 249 19.60 14.72 15.10
N PHE A 250 19.07 15.63 14.27
CA PHE A 250 19.85 16.74 13.71
C PHE A 250 20.37 17.68 14.80
N PHE A 251 19.55 18.03 15.79
CA PHE A 251 19.98 18.83 16.94
C PHE A 251 21.11 18.15 17.74
N LEU A 252 20.97 16.86 18.04
CA LEU A 252 22.00 16.07 18.73
C LEU A 252 23.31 16.04 17.95
N LEU A 253 23.24 15.81 16.63
CA LEU A 253 24.40 15.80 15.77
C LEU A 253 25.15 17.15 15.85
N LEU A 254 24.43 18.27 15.75
CA LEU A 254 25.03 19.59 15.82
C LEU A 254 25.75 19.84 17.15
N ILE A 255 25.10 19.56 18.28
CA ILE A 255 25.72 19.81 19.59
C ILE A 255 26.95 18.92 19.83
N VAL A 256 26.90 17.66 19.38
CA VAL A 256 28.03 16.72 19.49
C VAL A 256 29.18 17.15 18.59
N CYS A 257 28.92 17.51 17.33
CA CYS A 257 29.94 18.01 16.41
C CYS A 257 30.62 19.30 16.89
N MET A 258 29.90 20.16 17.63
CA MET A 258 30.47 21.36 18.25
C MET A 258 31.21 21.07 19.57
N GLY A 259 31.25 19.82 20.02
CA GLY A 259 31.97 19.35 21.21
C GLY A 259 31.26 19.65 22.53
N TYR A 260 29.94 19.89 22.52
CA TYR A 260 29.18 20.20 23.72
C TYR A 260 29.23 19.05 24.74
N GLY A 261 29.61 19.37 25.98
CA GLY A 261 29.69 18.43 27.08
C GLY A 261 30.99 17.61 27.14
N VAL A 262 31.79 17.55 26.07
CA VAL A 262 33.09 16.82 26.07
C VAL A 262 34.27 17.79 25.95
N VAL A 263 34.30 18.59 24.88
CA VAL A 263 35.40 19.53 24.60
C VAL A 263 35.05 20.94 25.09
N LYS A 264 33.76 21.30 25.07
CA LYS A 264 33.27 22.61 25.52
C LYS A 264 32.21 22.43 26.60
N PRO A 265 32.39 23.02 27.80
CA PRO A 265 31.40 22.94 28.88
C PRO A 265 30.10 23.70 28.53
N SER A 266 30.18 24.72 27.67
CA SER A 266 29.01 25.45 27.16
C SER A 266 29.25 25.97 25.74
N LEU A 267 28.17 26.04 24.96
CA LEU A 267 28.14 26.60 23.61
C LEU A 267 27.80 28.10 23.57
N GLY A 268 27.39 28.69 24.70
CA GLY A 268 27.02 30.11 24.77
C GLY A 268 25.97 30.51 23.71
N ARG A 269 26.24 31.59 22.96
CA ARG A 269 25.34 32.12 21.92
C ARG A 269 25.12 31.13 20.76
N THR A 270 26.07 30.24 20.49
CA THR A 270 25.95 29.19 19.46
C THR A 270 24.81 28.22 19.74
N MET A 271 24.51 27.96 21.03
CA MET A 271 23.38 27.10 21.41
C MET A 271 22.04 27.65 20.91
N VAL A 272 21.89 28.97 20.90
CA VAL A 272 20.67 29.65 20.43
C VAL A 272 20.50 29.44 18.93
N TYR A 273 21.57 29.60 18.14
CA TYR A 273 21.52 29.35 16.69
C TYR A 273 21.20 27.89 16.37
N VAL A 274 21.81 26.93 17.08
CA VAL A 274 21.52 25.50 16.91
C VAL A 274 20.05 25.19 17.24
N ARG A 275 19.48 25.79 18.28
CA ARG A 275 18.05 25.64 18.61
C ARG A 275 17.15 26.20 17.52
N PHE A 276 17.43 27.40 17.02
CA PHE A 276 16.66 27.98 15.93
C PHE A 276 16.74 27.13 14.65
N LEU A 277 17.92 26.59 14.34
CA LEU A 277 18.10 25.73 13.19
C LEU A 277 17.32 24.40 13.35
N ALA A 278 17.33 23.81 14.54
CA ALA A 278 16.55 22.60 14.84
C ALA A 278 15.04 22.84 14.81
N ILE A 279 14.56 23.98 15.33
CA ILE A 279 13.14 24.38 15.28
C ILE A 279 12.72 24.61 13.83
N GLY A 280 13.55 25.31 13.05
CA GLY A 280 13.31 25.52 11.61
C GLY A 280 13.24 24.19 10.87
N HIS A 281 14.20 23.29 11.10
CA HIS A 281 14.20 21.94 10.53
C HIS A 281 12.93 21.16 10.90
N PHE A 282 12.49 21.25 12.16
CA PHE A 282 11.24 20.63 12.61
C PHE A 282 10.01 21.19 11.88
N PHE A 283 9.90 22.51 11.80
CA PHE A 283 8.78 23.16 11.13
C PHE A 283 8.67 22.76 9.66
N PHE A 284 9.78 22.83 8.91
CA PHE A 284 9.81 22.39 7.52
C PHE A 284 9.58 20.89 7.38
N GLY A 285 10.09 20.08 8.32
CA GLY A 285 9.85 18.64 8.36
C GLY A 285 8.38 18.27 8.56
N VAL A 286 7.66 18.99 9.42
CA VAL A 286 6.21 18.81 9.62
C VAL A 286 5.43 19.20 8.36
N ILE A 287 5.74 20.36 7.76
CA ILE A 287 5.10 20.78 6.51
C ILE A 287 5.31 19.74 5.42
N TYR A 288 6.55 19.26 5.23
CA TYR A 288 6.86 18.24 4.24
C TYR A 288 6.08 16.94 4.50
N ALA A 289 6.05 16.47 5.75
CA ALA A 289 5.35 15.24 6.11
C ALA A 289 3.84 15.35 5.86
N VAL A 290 3.21 16.46 6.26
CA VAL A 290 1.77 16.69 6.07
C VAL A 290 1.43 16.89 4.58
N ALA A 291 2.24 17.65 3.84
CA ALA A 291 2.05 17.86 2.40
C ALA A 291 2.16 16.54 1.63
N SER A 292 3.17 15.72 1.94
CA SER A 292 3.35 14.40 1.33
C SER A 292 2.20 13.43 1.64
N LEU A 293 1.50 13.60 2.77
CA LEU A 293 0.32 12.79 3.10
C LEU A 293 -0.97 13.31 2.45
N SER A 294 -1.01 14.59 2.09
CA SER A 294 -2.18 15.23 1.47
C SER A 294 -2.20 15.03 -0.04
N ILE A 295 -1.03 14.85 -0.66
CA ILE A 295 -0.91 14.47 -2.07
C ILE A 295 -1.12 12.96 -2.13
N THR A 296 -2.34 12.54 -2.46
CA THR A 296 -2.61 11.15 -2.85
C THR A 296 -1.75 10.81 -4.07
N PRO A 297 -0.91 9.75 -4.02
CA PRO A 297 -0.32 9.19 -5.23
C PRO A 297 -1.40 8.55 -6.12
#